data_AF-A0A916EGQ4-F1
#
_entry.id   AF-A0A916EGQ4-F1
#
_cell.length_a   1.000
_cell.length_b   1.000
_cell.length_c   1.000
_cell.angle_alpha   90.00
_cell.angle_beta   90.00
_cell.angle_gamma   90.00
#
_symmetry.space_group_name_H-M   'P 1'
#
loop_
_entity.id
_entity.type
_entity.pdbx_description
1 polymer ?
#
loop_
_entity_poly.entity_id
_entity_poly.type
_entity_poly.pdbx_seq_one_letter_code
_entity_poly.pdbx_strand_id
1 'polypeptide(L)'
;MGQTHPKPETHSKPNSDKSKNYLFTDLPPVPRTYTDDFWRKGNDAFRFSERDIEALNQFRQLDLESLESDDEKESKIEKLCAKYPYAYIPLDVDKDGYARGFNLFESITTGNYGEVFKEYGETLILCIGIEDFNAMIYLGGSGKLYMSYRYEPLKFLYNYKDTGAISSDVLQNY
;
A
#
# COMPACT_ATOMS: atom_id res chain seq x y z
N MET A 1 34.27 58.52 23.45
CA MET A 1 34.70 57.13 23.68
C MET A 1 33.61 56.47 24.51
N GLY A 2 32.84 55.57 23.91
CA GLY A 2 31.56 55.08 24.44
C GLY A 2 31.63 53.70 25.12
N GLN A 3 30.70 53.52 26.06
CA GLN A 3 29.95 52.32 26.52
C GLN A 3 30.75 51.07 26.98
N THR A 4 30.73 50.68 28.26
CA THR A 4 29.72 49.92 29.08
C THR A 4 29.41 48.49 28.61
N HIS A 5 29.99 47.52 29.34
CA HIS A 5 29.68 46.10 29.65
C HIS A 5 29.11 45.12 28.59
N PRO A 6 29.55 43.84 28.64
CA PRO A 6 29.10 42.80 27.72
C PRO A 6 27.70 42.30 28.08
N LYS A 7 26.85 42.13 27.06
CA LYS A 7 25.59 41.38 27.16
C LYS A 7 25.94 39.91 26.90
N PRO A 8 25.47 38.94 27.71
CA PRO A 8 25.49 37.56 27.29
C PRO A 8 24.42 37.42 26.21
N GLU A 9 24.84 37.27 24.96
CA GLU A 9 23.95 36.72 23.95
C GLU A 9 23.70 35.27 24.31
N THR A 10 22.54 35.05 24.93
CA THR A 10 21.86 33.76 24.96
C THR A 10 21.93 33.17 23.56
N HIS A 11 22.74 32.12 23.40
CA HIS A 11 22.58 31.20 22.29
C HIS A 11 21.17 30.60 22.41
N SER A 12 20.22 31.20 21.70
CA SER A 12 18.98 30.54 21.38
C SER A 12 19.37 29.25 20.66
N LYS A 13 19.19 28.11 21.35
CA LYS A 13 19.16 26.81 20.69
C LYS A 13 18.28 26.96 19.44
N PRO A 14 18.70 26.49 18.26
CA PRO A 14 17.72 26.31 17.22
C PRO A 14 16.66 25.38 17.81
N ASN A 15 15.41 25.83 17.85
CA ASN A 15 14.26 24.98 18.13
C ASN A 15 14.26 23.88 17.06
N SER A 16 14.95 22.78 17.32
CA SER A 16 14.97 21.58 16.51
C SER A 16 13.77 20.70 16.83
N ASP A 17 12.59 21.31 16.96
CA ASP A 17 11.33 20.63 17.31
C ASP A 17 10.28 20.79 16.20
N LYS A 18 10.74 20.72 14.95
CA LYS A 18 9.88 20.64 13.76
C LYS A 18 10.19 19.47 12.85
N SER A 19 10.97 18.47 13.30
CA SER A 19 10.83 17.12 12.75
C SER A 19 9.55 16.53 13.34
N LYS A 20 8.39 17.05 12.88
CA LYS A 20 7.10 16.44 13.19
C LYS A 20 7.21 14.97 12.80
N ASN A 21 7.03 14.09 13.78
CA ASN A 21 7.09 12.65 13.61
C ASN A 21 6.22 12.24 12.43
N TYR A 22 6.86 11.87 11.33
CA TYR A 22 6.21 11.40 10.12
C TYR A 22 5.71 9.96 10.21
N LEU A 23 5.76 9.40 11.42
CA LEU A 23 5.58 7.99 11.73
C LEU A 23 4.32 7.81 12.56
N PHE A 24 3.55 6.79 12.20
CA PHE A 24 2.43 6.30 12.98
C PHE A 24 2.95 5.51 14.18
N THR A 25 3.23 6.22 15.27
CA THR A 25 3.93 5.66 16.46
C THR A 25 2.99 5.17 17.56
N ASP A 26 1.72 5.60 17.54
CA ASP A 26 0.71 5.25 18.56
C ASP A 26 -0.33 4.24 18.03
N LEU A 27 0.08 3.30 17.18
CA LEU A 27 -0.82 2.29 16.63
C LEU A 27 -1.03 1.10 17.59
N PRO A 28 -2.23 0.50 17.62
CA PRO A 28 -2.45 -0.76 18.32
C PRO A 28 -1.60 -1.90 17.71
N PRO A 29 -1.36 -3.00 18.46
CA PRO A 29 -0.73 -4.18 17.89
C PRO A 29 -1.59 -4.78 16.77
N VAL A 30 -0.95 -5.51 15.86
CA VAL A 30 -1.66 -6.25 14.80
C VAL A 30 -2.41 -7.47 15.35
N PRO A 31 -3.53 -7.90 14.75
CA PRO A 31 -4.17 -7.32 13.55
C PRO A 31 -4.91 -6.00 13.82
N ARG A 32 -4.92 -5.10 12.82
CA ARG A 32 -5.54 -3.77 12.89
C ARG A 32 -6.63 -3.59 11.83
N THR A 33 -7.49 -2.61 12.10
CA THR A 33 -8.46 -2.08 11.13
C THR A 33 -8.23 -0.60 10.89
N TYR A 34 -8.38 -0.17 9.64
CA TYR A 34 -8.20 1.22 9.20
C TYR A 34 -9.50 1.76 8.62
N THR A 35 -9.69 3.08 8.76
CA THR A 35 -10.75 3.81 8.05
C THR A 35 -10.19 4.47 6.79
N ASP A 36 -11.02 4.79 5.81
CA ASP A 36 -10.56 5.53 4.63
C ASP A 36 -9.97 6.91 5.02
N ASP A 37 -10.51 7.53 6.07
CA ASP A 37 -10.02 8.81 6.59
C ASP A 37 -8.62 8.74 7.20
N PHE A 38 -8.21 7.56 7.67
CA PHE A 38 -6.84 7.33 8.13
C PHE A 38 -5.84 7.56 6.99
N TRP A 39 -6.18 7.12 5.78
CA TRP A 39 -5.29 7.19 4.61
C TRP A 39 -5.31 8.52 3.87
N ARG A 40 -6.42 9.27 3.94
CA ARG A 40 -6.59 10.55 3.23
C ARG A 40 -5.60 11.61 3.70
N LYS A 41 -5.07 12.39 2.75
CA LYS A 41 -4.15 13.52 3.00
C LYS A 41 -4.59 14.45 4.14
N GLY A 42 -3.67 14.67 5.08
CA GLY A 42 -3.74 15.60 6.20
C GLY A 42 -2.44 16.41 6.29
N ASN A 43 -2.12 16.99 7.45
CA ASN A 43 -0.92 17.83 7.63
C ASN A 43 0.43 17.05 7.68
N ASP A 44 0.44 15.75 7.39
CA ASP A 44 1.58 14.85 7.56
C ASP A 44 2.02 14.24 6.22
N ALA A 45 3.32 14.01 6.05
CA ALA A 45 3.98 13.80 4.75
C ALA A 45 3.81 12.41 4.10
N PHE A 46 3.10 11.46 4.72
CA PHE A 46 3.00 10.05 4.25
C PHE A 46 1.57 9.61 3.94
N ARG A 47 0.73 10.51 3.44
CA ARG A 47 -0.67 10.22 3.14
C ARG A 47 -0.97 10.17 1.64
N PHE A 48 -1.91 9.30 1.31
CA PHE A 48 -2.34 8.95 -0.04
C PHE A 48 -3.06 10.15 -0.68
N SER A 49 -2.79 10.38 -1.96
CA SER A 49 -3.43 11.43 -2.73
C SER A 49 -4.93 11.15 -2.93
N GLU A 50 -5.71 12.15 -3.33
CA GLU A 50 -7.12 11.92 -3.67
C GLU A 50 -7.27 10.86 -4.78
N ARG A 51 -6.34 10.86 -5.74
CA ARG A 51 -6.26 9.87 -6.81
C ARG A 51 -6.02 8.46 -6.27
N ASP A 52 -5.15 8.31 -5.29
CA ASP A 52 -4.84 7.02 -4.66
C ASP A 52 -6.05 6.48 -3.89
N ILE A 53 -6.75 7.35 -3.17
CA ILE A 53 -7.98 6.98 -2.46
C ILE A 53 -9.11 6.62 -3.44
N GLU A 54 -9.22 7.34 -4.56
CA GLU A 54 -10.15 6.96 -5.64
C GLU A 54 -9.80 5.60 -6.22
N ALA A 55 -8.51 5.36 -6.54
CA ALA A 55 -8.03 4.09 -7.05
C ALA A 55 -8.28 2.94 -6.08
N LEU A 56 -8.04 3.13 -4.78
CA LEU A 56 -8.35 2.16 -3.72
C LEU A 56 -9.84 1.79 -3.72
N ASN A 57 -10.73 2.79 -3.79
CA ASN A 57 -12.17 2.56 -3.79
C ASN A 57 -12.62 1.80 -5.04
N GLN A 58 -12.10 2.16 -6.21
CA GLN A 58 -12.37 1.43 -7.45
C GLN A 58 -11.78 0.02 -7.42
N PHE A 59 -10.59 -0.14 -6.83
CA PHE A 59 -9.93 -1.43 -6.64
C PHE A 59 -10.82 -2.38 -5.84
N ARG A 60 -11.33 -1.95 -4.68
CA ARG A 60 -12.27 -2.76 -3.85
C ARG A 60 -13.60 -3.05 -4.57
N GLN A 61 -13.98 -2.25 -5.56
CA GLN A 61 -15.23 -2.39 -6.33
C GLN A 61 -15.07 -3.17 -7.65
N LEU A 62 -13.94 -3.85 -7.87
CA LEU A 62 -13.74 -4.69 -9.06
C LEU A 62 -14.75 -5.85 -9.19
N ASP A 63 -15.50 -6.18 -8.15
CA ASP A 63 -16.48 -7.27 -8.08
C ASP A 63 -16.11 -8.53 -8.88
N LEU A 64 -14.89 -9.05 -8.69
CA LEU A 64 -14.33 -10.11 -9.53
C LEU A 64 -15.06 -11.44 -9.37
N GLU A 65 -15.61 -11.70 -8.18
CA GLU A 65 -16.31 -12.93 -7.85
C GLU A 65 -17.67 -13.04 -8.56
N SER A 66 -18.20 -11.92 -9.07
CA SER A 66 -19.43 -11.90 -9.88
C SER A 66 -19.22 -12.29 -11.35
N LEU A 67 -17.97 -12.33 -11.80
CA LEU A 67 -17.60 -12.58 -13.19
C LEU A 67 -17.33 -14.07 -13.43
N GLU A 68 -17.89 -14.61 -14.51
CA GLU A 68 -17.81 -16.04 -14.81
C GLU A 68 -16.51 -16.42 -15.54
N SER A 69 -15.97 -15.50 -16.36
CA SER A 69 -14.78 -15.76 -17.18
C SER A 69 -13.53 -15.06 -16.64
N ASP A 70 -12.39 -15.75 -16.70
CA ASP A 70 -11.10 -15.16 -16.36
C ASP A 70 -10.71 -14.03 -17.34
N ASP A 71 -11.13 -14.10 -18.61
CA ASP A 71 -10.92 -13.03 -19.59
C ASP A 71 -11.63 -11.73 -19.17
N GLU A 72 -12.83 -11.84 -18.59
CA GLU A 72 -13.58 -10.68 -18.10
C GLU A 72 -12.93 -10.07 -16.87
N LYS A 73 -12.43 -10.91 -15.96
CA LYS A 73 -11.71 -10.48 -14.76
C LYS A 73 -10.41 -9.77 -15.14
N GLU A 74 -9.63 -10.37 -16.04
CA GLU A 74 -8.40 -9.78 -16.57
C GLU A 74 -8.68 -8.42 -17.20
N SER A 75 -9.65 -8.34 -18.12
CA SER A 75 -10.02 -7.07 -18.76
C SER A 75 -10.45 -5.99 -17.76
N LYS A 76 -11.14 -6.37 -16.67
CA LYS A 76 -11.58 -5.42 -15.63
C LYS A 76 -10.40 -4.90 -14.80
N ILE A 77 -9.45 -5.77 -14.48
CA ILE A 77 -8.21 -5.42 -13.78
C ILE A 77 -7.33 -4.52 -14.66
N GLU A 78 -7.17 -4.86 -15.94
CA GLU A 78 -6.44 -4.05 -16.93
C GLU A 78 -7.00 -2.63 -17.03
N LYS A 79 -8.32 -2.49 -17.12
CA LYS A 79 -8.99 -1.18 -17.17
C LYS A 79 -8.71 -0.35 -15.92
N LEU A 80 -8.65 -0.98 -14.75
CA LEU A 80 -8.30 -0.28 -13.51
C LEU A 80 -6.85 0.21 -13.55
N CYS A 81 -5.90 -0.66 -13.88
CA CYS A 81 -4.48 -0.34 -14.01
C CYS A 81 -4.24 0.79 -15.01
N ALA A 82 -4.86 0.72 -16.19
CA ALA A 82 -4.77 1.74 -17.23
C ALA A 82 -5.41 3.09 -16.81
N LYS A 83 -6.47 3.06 -15.99
CA LYS A 83 -7.11 4.27 -15.47
C LYS A 83 -6.29 4.93 -14.35
N TYR A 84 -5.63 4.13 -13.53
CA TYR A 84 -4.88 4.58 -12.36
C TYR A 84 -3.39 4.14 -12.38
N PRO A 85 -2.63 4.43 -13.45
CA PRO A 85 -1.23 4.01 -13.54
C PRO A 85 -0.42 4.61 -12.39
N TYR A 86 0.37 3.78 -11.71
CA TYR A 86 1.19 4.17 -10.56
C TYR A 86 0.43 4.81 -9.40
N ALA A 87 -0.89 4.61 -9.30
CA ALA A 87 -1.58 4.96 -8.07
C ALA A 87 -1.06 4.06 -6.94
N TYR A 88 -0.84 4.66 -5.79
CA TYR A 88 -0.28 3.98 -4.63
C TYR A 88 -1.44 3.47 -3.76
N ILE A 89 -1.57 2.16 -3.61
CA ILE A 89 -2.68 1.53 -2.90
C ILE A 89 -2.20 1.15 -1.49
N PRO A 90 -2.86 1.64 -0.41
CA PRO A 90 -2.45 1.35 0.96
C PRO A 90 -2.61 -0.14 1.30
N LEU A 91 -1.66 -0.67 2.06
CA LEU A 91 -1.70 -2.04 2.58
C LEU A 91 -1.76 -2.08 4.11
N ASP A 92 -0.82 -1.44 4.80
CA ASP A 92 -0.65 -1.50 6.26
C ASP A 92 0.28 -0.35 6.73
N VAL A 93 0.59 -0.29 8.02
CA VAL A 93 1.71 0.45 8.56
C VAL A 93 2.69 -0.56 9.17
N ASP A 94 3.99 -0.44 8.90
CA ASP A 94 4.99 -1.34 9.50
C ASP A 94 5.28 -1.04 10.98
N LYS A 95 6.13 -1.87 11.59
CA LYS A 95 6.54 -1.77 12.99
C LYS A 95 7.25 -0.46 13.35
N ASP A 96 7.83 0.21 12.35
CA ASP A 96 8.57 1.46 12.52
C ASP A 96 7.65 2.68 12.30
N GLY A 97 6.38 2.44 11.97
CA GLY A 97 5.35 3.46 11.80
C GLY A 97 5.27 4.01 10.39
N TYR A 98 5.86 3.36 9.38
CA TYR A 98 5.74 3.78 7.98
C TYR A 98 4.51 3.19 7.32
N ALA A 99 3.74 4.01 6.61
CA ALA A 99 2.70 3.51 5.71
C ALA A 99 3.34 2.68 4.60
N ARG A 100 2.78 1.49 4.39
CA ARG A 100 3.14 0.54 3.35
C ARG A 100 2.02 0.50 2.32
N GLY A 101 2.39 0.32 1.06
CA GLY A 101 1.48 0.28 -0.05
C GLY A 101 2.18 -0.23 -1.30
N PHE A 102 1.43 -0.42 -2.37
CA PHE A 102 1.99 -0.82 -3.64
C PHE A 102 1.57 0.10 -4.77
N ASN A 103 2.47 0.31 -5.71
CA ASN A 103 2.21 1.08 -6.91
C ASN A 103 1.57 0.15 -7.95
N LEU A 104 0.39 0.52 -8.45
CA LEU A 104 -0.22 -0.17 -9.59
C LEU A 104 0.68 -0.05 -10.82
N PHE A 105 0.84 -1.13 -11.57
CA PHE A 105 1.46 -1.06 -12.88
C PHE A 105 0.53 -0.43 -13.91
N GLU A 106 1.11 0.24 -14.91
CA GLU A 106 0.38 0.76 -16.07
C GLU A 106 -0.21 -0.39 -16.92
N SER A 107 0.49 -1.52 -16.96
CA SER A 107 0.01 -2.76 -17.55
C SER A 107 0.30 -3.94 -16.64
N ILE A 108 -0.59 -4.92 -16.65
CA ILE A 108 -0.37 -6.18 -15.96
C ILE A 108 0.59 -7.04 -16.75
N THR A 109 1.38 -7.86 -16.05
CA THR A 109 2.17 -8.90 -16.70
C THR A 109 1.47 -10.23 -16.50
N THR A 110 1.12 -10.89 -17.61
CA THR A 110 0.52 -12.23 -17.67
C THR A 110 1.60 -13.29 -17.46
N GLY A 111 2.22 -13.26 -16.28
CA GLY A 111 3.29 -14.19 -15.92
C GLY A 111 2.74 -15.47 -15.32
N ASN A 112 2.50 -16.48 -16.16
CA ASN A 112 2.31 -17.91 -15.84
C ASN A 112 0.88 -18.46 -15.81
N TYR A 113 0.27 -18.64 -16.97
CA TYR A 113 -0.99 -19.38 -17.10
C TYR A 113 -0.91 -20.82 -16.51
N GLY A 114 -1.81 -21.11 -15.56
CA GLY A 114 -2.40 -22.44 -15.35
C GLY A 114 -1.71 -23.44 -14.43
N GLU A 115 -0.42 -23.73 -14.58
CA GLU A 115 0.19 -24.86 -13.82
C GLU A 115 0.69 -24.46 -12.43
N VAL A 116 1.32 -23.28 -12.30
CA VAL A 116 1.83 -22.76 -11.02
C VAL A 116 0.72 -22.24 -10.11
N PHE A 117 -0.49 -21.97 -10.65
CA PHE A 117 -1.57 -21.37 -9.86
C PHE A 117 -2.53 -22.38 -9.22
N LYS A 118 -2.49 -23.65 -9.67
CA LYS A 118 -3.26 -24.74 -9.06
C LYS A 118 -2.90 -24.95 -7.59
N GLU A 119 -1.64 -24.74 -7.20
CA GLU A 119 -1.21 -24.84 -5.79
C GLU A 119 -1.86 -23.78 -4.89
N TYR A 120 -2.29 -22.64 -5.45
CA TYR A 120 -3.01 -21.59 -4.73
C TYR A 120 -4.53 -21.68 -4.87
N GLY A 121 -5.03 -22.66 -5.64
CA GLY A 121 -6.46 -22.83 -5.93
C GLY A 121 -7.03 -21.72 -6.83
N GLU A 122 -6.20 -21.11 -7.68
CA GLU A 122 -6.58 -20.04 -8.60
C GLU A 122 -6.51 -20.51 -10.05
N THR A 123 -7.42 -20.02 -10.88
CA THR A 123 -7.39 -20.20 -12.35
C THR A 123 -6.71 -19.03 -13.05
N LEU A 124 -6.70 -17.86 -12.41
CA LEU A 124 -6.10 -16.60 -12.85
C LEU A 124 -5.33 -15.98 -11.69
N ILE A 125 -4.07 -15.58 -11.91
CA ILE A 125 -3.32 -14.70 -11.00
C ILE A 125 -2.56 -13.69 -11.84
N LEU A 126 -2.75 -12.40 -11.55
CA LEU A 126 -2.17 -11.30 -12.32
C LEU A 126 -1.24 -10.48 -11.43
N CYS A 127 -0.04 -10.18 -11.93
CA CYS A 127 0.86 -9.24 -11.26
C CYS A 127 0.37 -7.81 -11.55
N ILE A 128 -0.12 -7.12 -10.51
CA ILE A 128 -0.79 -5.83 -10.64
C ILE A 128 0.04 -4.65 -10.15
N GLY A 129 1.17 -4.90 -9.48
CA GLY A 129 2.00 -3.82 -8.95
C GLY A 129 3.20 -4.28 -8.14
N ILE A 130 3.89 -3.30 -7.58
CA ILE A 130 5.08 -3.50 -6.75
C ILE A 130 4.99 -2.68 -5.47
N GLU A 131 5.23 -3.36 -4.36
CA GLU A 131 5.41 -2.78 -3.03
C GLU A 131 6.85 -2.27 -2.91
N ASP A 132 7.03 -1.11 -2.27
CA ASP A 132 8.27 -0.30 -2.30
C ASP A 132 9.57 -1.06 -1.96
N PHE A 133 9.48 -2.21 -1.26
CA PHE A 133 10.61 -3.06 -0.91
C PHE A 133 10.92 -4.19 -1.93
N ASN A 134 10.46 -4.05 -3.18
CA ASN A 134 10.58 -5.03 -4.27
C ASN A 134 9.70 -6.28 -4.09
N ALA A 135 8.58 -6.16 -3.40
CA ALA A 135 7.58 -7.22 -3.35
C ALA A 135 6.63 -7.08 -4.54
N MET A 136 6.46 -8.12 -5.34
CA MET A 136 5.44 -8.13 -6.39
C MET A 136 4.07 -8.43 -5.76
N ILE A 137 3.07 -7.63 -6.14
CA ILE A 137 1.68 -7.80 -5.69
C ILE A 137 0.87 -8.46 -6.79
N TYR A 138 0.16 -9.51 -6.43
CA TYR A 138 -0.65 -10.30 -7.34
C TYR A 138 -2.11 -10.33 -6.89
N LEU A 139 -3.02 -10.29 -7.86
CA LEU A 139 -4.46 -10.44 -7.64
C LEU A 139 -4.95 -11.72 -8.31
N GLY A 140 -5.48 -12.63 -7.50
CA GLY A 140 -6.13 -13.84 -7.96
C GLY A 140 -7.53 -13.56 -8.52
N GLY A 141 -7.99 -14.38 -9.45
CA GLY A 141 -9.35 -14.32 -10.01
C GLY A 141 -10.45 -14.58 -8.98
N SER A 142 -10.12 -15.16 -7.82
CA SER A 142 -11.02 -15.27 -6.67
C SER A 142 -11.14 -13.98 -5.83
N GLY A 143 -10.34 -12.95 -6.13
CA GLY A 143 -10.24 -11.73 -5.32
C GLY A 143 -9.21 -11.81 -4.18
N LYS A 144 -8.44 -12.89 -4.06
CA LYS A 144 -7.35 -12.95 -3.08
C LYS A 144 -6.16 -12.10 -3.53
N LEU A 145 -5.64 -11.29 -2.61
CA LEU A 145 -4.42 -10.52 -2.81
C LEU A 145 -3.22 -11.29 -2.27
N TYR A 146 -2.16 -11.37 -3.06
CA TYR A 146 -0.93 -12.07 -2.72
C TYR A 146 0.28 -11.18 -2.90
N MET A 147 1.37 -11.56 -2.22
CA MET A 147 2.67 -10.92 -2.34
C MET A 147 3.78 -11.96 -2.51
N SER A 148 4.80 -11.64 -3.32
CA SER A 148 6.04 -12.42 -3.44
C SER A 148 7.26 -11.51 -3.32
N TYR A 149 8.23 -11.93 -2.50
CA TYR A 149 9.55 -11.34 -2.42
C TYR A 149 10.55 -12.19 -3.19
N ARG A 150 11.25 -11.62 -4.19
CA ARG A 150 12.44 -12.24 -4.84
C ARG A 150 12.32 -13.76 -5.08
N TYR A 151 11.25 -14.18 -5.76
CA TYR A 151 10.99 -15.59 -6.11
C TYR A 151 10.56 -16.51 -4.95
N GLU A 152 10.21 -15.97 -3.78
CA GLU A 152 9.51 -16.70 -2.73
C GLU A 152 8.08 -17.09 -3.17
N PRO A 153 7.51 -18.17 -2.60
CA PRO A 153 6.11 -18.53 -2.82
C PRO A 153 5.15 -17.39 -2.53
N LEU A 154 3.99 -17.38 -3.20
CA LEU A 154 2.97 -16.36 -2.96
C LEU A 154 2.46 -16.45 -1.52
N LYS A 155 2.49 -15.33 -0.80
CA LYS A 155 1.89 -15.20 0.53
C LYS A 155 0.56 -14.50 0.40
N PHE A 156 -0.50 -15.15 0.88
CA PHE A 156 -1.82 -14.54 0.98
C PHE A 156 -1.79 -13.37 1.97
N LEU A 157 -2.35 -12.24 1.57
CA LEU A 157 -2.51 -11.07 2.43
C LEU A 157 -3.92 -11.02 3.01
N TYR A 158 -4.92 -10.83 2.14
CA TYR A 158 -6.34 -10.70 2.46
C TYR A 158 -7.16 -10.69 1.16
N ASN A 159 -8.49 -10.56 1.26
CA ASN A 159 -9.33 -10.29 0.09
C ASN A 159 -9.12 -8.84 -0.37
N TYR A 160 -9.08 -8.60 -1.67
CA TYR A 160 -8.85 -7.28 -2.27
C TYR A 160 -9.87 -6.20 -1.84
N LYS A 161 -11.07 -6.60 -1.42
CA LYS A 161 -12.10 -5.72 -0.82
C LYS A 161 -11.67 -5.15 0.53
N ASP A 162 -10.81 -5.87 1.25
CA ASP A 162 -10.30 -5.49 2.57
C ASP A 162 -8.99 -4.71 2.51
N THR A 163 -8.41 -4.53 1.30
CA THR A 163 -7.17 -3.77 1.09
C THR A 163 -7.25 -2.40 1.73
N GLY A 164 -6.29 -2.03 2.58
CA GLY A 164 -6.29 -0.76 3.30
C GLY A 164 -7.41 -0.61 4.34
N ALA A 165 -8.21 -1.64 4.62
CA ALA A 165 -9.17 -1.65 5.72
C ALA A 165 -8.70 -2.61 6.82
N ILE A 166 -7.94 -3.65 6.47
CA ILE A 166 -7.40 -4.65 7.38
C ILE A 166 -5.88 -4.72 7.22
N SER A 167 -5.18 -4.84 8.35
CA SER A 167 -3.74 -5.09 8.39
C SER A 167 -3.42 -6.56 8.14
N SER A 168 -2.33 -6.80 7.41
CA SER A 168 -1.77 -8.14 7.23
C SER A 168 -0.50 -8.25 8.06
N ASP A 169 -0.49 -9.16 9.03
CA ASP A 169 0.69 -9.48 9.86
C ASP A 169 1.92 -9.84 9.00
N VAL A 170 1.71 -10.23 7.74
CA VAL A 170 2.78 -10.55 6.78
C VAL A 170 3.72 -9.36 6.60
N LEU A 171 3.21 -8.12 6.57
CA LEU A 171 4.02 -6.92 6.32
C LEU A 171 4.79 -6.43 7.56
N GLN A 172 4.48 -6.95 8.76
CA GLN A 172 5.16 -6.55 9.99
C GLN A 172 6.55 -7.18 10.15
N ASN A 173 6.79 -8.28 9.44
CA ASN A 173 8.00 -9.09 9.57
C ASN A 173 9.08 -8.76 8.51
N TYR A 174 8.83 -7.78 7.64
CA TYR A 174 9.71 -7.34 6.56
C TYR A 174 10.03 -5.84 6.70
#